data_AF-A0A954T1A8-F1
#
_entry.id   AF-A0A954T1A8-F1
#
_cell.length_a   1.000
_cell.length_b   1.000
_cell.length_c   1.000
_cell.angle_alpha   90.00
_cell.angle_beta   90.00
_cell.angle_gamma   90.00
#
_symmetry.space_group_name_H-M   'P 1'
#
loop_
_entity.id
_entity.type
_entity.pdbx_description
1 polymer ?
#
loop_
_entity_poly.entity_id
_entity_poly.type
_entity_poly.pdbx_seq_one_letter_code
_entity_poly.pdbx_strand_id
1 'polypeptide(L)'
;MTVASLNWFADPYGAYRAPEDQFLHDVRDLVDTRPGRAALASNFRGSTAMIGSSRTELAYDPASPLLPNGPACNLGLSGTHISEIRRLFDIVADNPAIQHVILFLDFHTFASNPQPSSTQRYPLFGADRSQLEDQFD
;
A
#
# COMPACT_ATOMS: atom_id res chain seq x y z
N MET A 1 -7.35 -22.80 -33.41
CA MET A 1 -6.32 -22.66 -32.37
C MET A 1 -5.38 -21.55 -32.80
N THR A 2 -5.70 -20.27 -32.54
CA THR A 2 -4.87 -19.21 -33.18
C THR A 2 -4.80 -17.87 -32.47
N VAL A 3 -5.63 -17.56 -31.46
CA VAL A 3 -5.51 -16.30 -30.71
C VAL A 3 -5.09 -16.54 -29.25
N ALA A 4 -5.64 -17.58 -28.61
CA ALA A 4 -5.27 -17.94 -27.23
C ALA A 4 -3.79 -18.34 -27.08
N SER A 5 -3.24 -19.03 -28.08
CA SER A 5 -1.84 -19.51 -28.08
C SER A 5 -0.83 -18.37 -28.26
N LEU A 6 -1.19 -17.34 -29.03
CA LEU A 6 -0.32 -16.19 -29.29
C LEU A 6 -0.25 -15.28 -28.05
N ASN A 7 -1.38 -15.10 -27.36
CA ASN A 7 -1.44 -14.30 -26.12
C ASN A 7 -0.59 -14.91 -25.00
N TRP A 8 -0.50 -16.25 -24.90
CA TRP A 8 0.33 -16.92 -23.90
C TRP A 8 1.85 -16.74 -24.13
N PHE A 9 2.27 -16.52 -25.38
CA PHE A 9 3.67 -16.29 -25.71
C PHE A 9 4.07 -14.81 -25.58
N ALA A 10 3.13 -13.90 -25.83
CA ALA A 10 3.33 -12.46 -25.69
C ALA A 10 3.28 -11.98 -24.23
N ASP A 11 2.59 -12.72 -23.35
CA ASP A 11 2.45 -12.40 -21.93
C ASP A 11 2.86 -13.59 -21.03
N PRO A 12 4.15 -13.94 -20.98
CA PRO A 12 4.64 -15.05 -20.15
C PRO A 12 4.49 -14.78 -18.64
N TYR A 13 4.20 -13.52 -18.25
CA TYR A 13 4.07 -13.07 -16.86
C TYR A 13 2.62 -12.85 -16.43
N GLY A 14 1.64 -12.99 -17.34
CA GLY A 14 0.21 -12.85 -17.02
C GLY A 14 -0.25 -11.44 -16.68
N ALA A 15 0.45 -10.40 -17.17
CA ALA A 15 0.13 -9.00 -16.93
C ALA A 15 -1.21 -8.54 -17.55
N TYR A 16 -1.75 -9.27 -18.53
CA TYR A 16 -2.96 -8.93 -19.28
C TYR A 16 -4.10 -9.95 -19.12
N ARG A 17 -4.11 -10.74 -18.04
CA ARG A 17 -5.29 -11.56 -17.70
C ARG A 17 -6.46 -10.64 -17.30
N ALA A 18 -7.61 -10.81 -17.96
CA ALA A 18 -8.89 -10.19 -17.59
C ALA A 18 -10.01 -11.24 -17.70
N PRO A 19 -11.10 -11.18 -16.89
CA PRO A 19 -11.23 -10.69 -15.52
C PRO A 19 -11.25 -11.88 -14.54
N GLU A 20 -10.34 -11.90 -13.56
CA GLU A 20 -10.67 -12.56 -12.29
C GLU A 20 -11.83 -11.77 -11.66
N ASP A 21 -12.74 -12.48 -10.99
CA ASP A 21 -13.97 -11.98 -10.33
C ASP A 21 -13.96 -10.46 -10.11
N GLN A 22 -14.94 -9.73 -10.66
CA GLN A 22 -15.09 -8.28 -10.45
C GLN A 22 -14.96 -7.89 -8.97
N PHE A 23 -15.48 -8.74 -8.08
CA PHE A 23 -15.34 -8.61 -6.64
C PHE A 23 -13.89 -8.64 -6.15
N LEU A 24 -13.03 -9.53 -6.67
CA LEU A 24 -11.62 -9.58 -6.32
C LEU A 24 -10.86 -8.36 -6.86
N HIS A 25 -11.25 -7.86 -8.04
CA HIS A 25 -10.70 -6.63 -8.60
C HIS A 25 -11.08 -5.42 -7.74
N ASP A 26 -12.36 -5.28 -7.39
CA ASP A 26 -12.87 -4.17 -6.57
C ASP A 26 -12.25 -4.17 -5.17
N VAL A 27 -12.06 -5.34 -4.56
CA VAL A 27 -11.37 -5.46 -3.26
C VAL A 27 -9.89 -5.10 -3.39
N ARG A 28 -9.23 -5.55 -4.47
CA ARG A 28 -7.82 -5.22 -4.73
C ARG A 28 -7.64 -3.73 -4.95
N ASP A 29 -8.49 -3.11 -5.77
CA ASP A 29 -8.47 -1.67 -6.04
C ASP A 29 -8.71 -0.86 -4.78
N LEU A 30 -9.62 -1.31 -3.90
CA LEU A 30 -9.89 -0.64 -2.63
C LEU A 30 -8.67 -0.70 -1.69
N VAL A 31 -8.01 -1.86 -1.60
CA VAL A 31 -6.81 -2.08 -0.78
C VAL A 31 -5.60 -1.32 -1.33
N ASP A 32 -5.53 -1.12 -2.64
CA ASP A 32 -4.42 -0.43 -3.29
C ASP A 32 -4.47 1.10 -3.15
N THR A 33 -5.61 1.63 -2.71
CA THR A 33 -5.70 3.04 -2.32
C THR A 33 -4.92 3.35 -1.04
N ARG A 34 -4.49 4.60 -0.86
CA ARG A 34 -3.85 5.07 0.39
C ARG A 34 -4.73 4.81 1.63
N PRO A 35 -6.04 5.13 1.66
CA PRO A 35 -6.92 4.74 2.77
C PRO A 35 -7.03 3.22 2.94
N GLY A 36 -7.04 2.45 1.85
CA GLY A 36 -7.00 1.00 1.88
C GLY A 36 -5.76 0.46 2.59
N ARG A 37 -4.57 0.97 2.25
CA ARG A 37 -3.31 0.61 2.91
C ARG A 37 -3.29 1.04 4.38
N ALA A 38 -3.85 2.20 4.73
CA ALA A 38 -3.99 2.61 6.13
C ALA A 38 -4.93 1.67 6.92
N ALA A 39 -6.09 1.32 6.35
CA ALA A 39 -7.00 0.37 6.96
C ALA A 39 -6.37 -1.02 7.09
N LEU A 40 -5.61 -1.46 6.09
CA LEU A 40 -4.83 -2.69 6.13
C LEU A 40 -3.82 -2.65 7.29
N ALA A 41 -3.07 -1.55 7.41
CA ALA A 41 -2.10 -1.34 8.47
C ALA A 41 -2.73 -1.40 9.87
N SER A 42 -3.88 -0.75 10.09
CA SER A 42 -4.57 -0.75 11.39
C SER A 42 -5.22 -2.09 11.74
N ASN A 43 -5.68 -2.85 10.74
CA ASN A 43 -6.35 -4.13 10.96
C ASN A 43 -5.43 -5.34 10.88
N PHE A 44 -4.18 -5.17 10.43
CA PHE A 44 -3.22 -6.26 10.38
C PHE A 44 -2.94 -6.82 11.77
N ARG A 45 -2.77 -8.15 11.84
CA ARG A 45 -2.53 -8.90 13.08
C ARG A 45 -1.19 -9.63 13.09
N GLY A 46 -0.44 -9.56 11.99
CA GLY A 46 0.94 -10.04 11.97
C GLY A 46 1.90 -9.03 12.60
N SER A 47 3.16 -9.47 12.73
CA SER A 47 4.19 -8.76 13.50
C SER A 47 5.07 -7.84 12.65
N THR A 48 5.02 -7.95 11.32
CA THR A 48 5.95 -7.25 10.42
C THR A 48 5.19 -6.44 9.37
N ALA A 49 5.57 -5.18 9.19
CA ALA A 49 5.07 -4.32 8.12
C ALA A 49 6.22 -3.89 7.19
N MET A 50 5.94 -3.84 5.90
CA MET A 50 6.84 -3.34 4.86
C MET A 50 6.30 -2.02 4.35
N ILE A 51 7.07 -0.95 4.47
CA ILE A 51 6.66 0.40 4.05
C ILE A 51 7.64 0.93 3.01
N GLY A 52 7.13 1.51 1.93
CA GLY A 52 7.97 2.16 0.93
C GLY A 52 7.19 2.55 -0.32
N SER A 53 7.89 2.67 -1.45
CA SER A 53 7.33 3.15 -2.71
C SER A 53 6.67 2.04 -3.54
N SER A 54 6.31 2.33 -4.81
CA SER A 54 5.87 1.33 -5.80
C SER A 54 6.83 0.14 -5.92
N ARG A 55 8.13 0.36 -5.64
CA ARG A 55 9.10 -0.73 -5.62
C ARG A 55 8.86 -1.69 -4.46
N THR A 56 8.46 -1.20 -3.30
CA THR A 56 8.08 -2.06 -2.18
C THR A 56 6.83 -2.85 -2.50
N GLU A 57 5.86 -2.18 -3.13
CA GLU A 57 4.59 -2.76 -3.54
C GLU A 57 4.78 -3.99 -4.46
N LEU A 58 5.72 -3.92 -5.40
CA LEU A 58 5.89 -4.95 -6.44
C LEU A 58 7.09 -5.89 -6.23
N ALA A 59 8.16 -5.46 -5.58
CA ALA A 59 9.44 -6.18 -5.61
C ALA A 59 9.62 -7.23 -4.51
N TYR A 60 8.84 -7.17 -3.43
CA TYR A 60 9.05 -8.03 -2.26
C TYR A 60 7.84 -8.91 -1.99
N ASP A 61 8.10 -10.21 -1.84
CA ASP A 61 7.09 -11.18 -1.43
C ASP A 61 6.86 -11.08 0.09
N PRO A 62 5.67 -10.63 0.53
CA PRO A 62 5.35 -10.54 1.95
C PRO A 62 5.26 -11.90 2.63
N ALA A 63 5.11 -13.01 1.90
CA ALA A 63 5.06 -14.36 2.45
C ALA A 63 6.44 -15.06 2.48
N SER A 64 7.52 -14.34 2.14
CA SER A 64 8.85 -14.92 2.05
C SER A 64 9.30 -15.55 3.38
N PRO A 65 9.85 -16.79 3.37
CA PRO A 65 10.37 -17.44 4.57
C PRO A 65 11.62 -16.78 5.14
N LEU A 66 12.23 -15.84 4.39
CA LEU A 66 13.39 -15.07 4.83
C LEU A 66 13.02 -13.93 5.79
N LEU A 67 11.72 -13.67 5.97
CA LEU A 67 11.26 -12.63 6.89
C LEU A 67 11.36 -13.13 8.34
N PRO A 68 12.01 -12.35 9.23
CA PRO A 68 12.40 -12.83 10.56
C PRO A 68 11.23 -13.23 11.46
N ASN A 69 10.02 -12.74 11.19
CA ASN A 69 8.85 -12.95 12.05
C ASN A 69 7.60 -13.41 11.30
N GLY A 70 7.79 -14.14 10.19
CA GLY A 70 6.70 -14.67 9.37
C GLY A 70 6.17 -13.66 8.34
N PRO A 71 4.96 -13.88 7.80
CA PRO A 71 4.44 -13.09 6.71
C PRO A 71 4.26 -11.62 7.12
N ALA A 72 4.77 -10.72 6.30
CA ALA A 72 4.66 -9.30 6.49
C ALA A 72 3.40 -8.72 5.82
N CYS A 73 3.02 -7.53 6.24
CA CYS A 73 2.02 -6.72 5.55
C CYS A 73 2.73 -5.81 4.55
N ASN A 74 2.47 -5.96 3.24
CA ASN A 74 2.99 -5.03 2.25
C ASN A 74 2.13 -3.76 2.21
N LEU A 75 2.72 -2.64 2.66
CA LEU A 75 2.13 -1.31 2.68
C LEU A 75 2.87 -0.36 1.71
N GLY A 76 3.46 -0.90 0.65
CA GLY A 76 4.03 -0.11 -0.43
C GLY A 76 2.99 0.82 -1.05
N LEU A 77 3.41 2.05 -1.35
CA LEU A 77 2.57 3.08 -1.96
C LEU A 77 3.21 3.58 -3.26
N SER A 78 2.48 3.40 -4.37
CA SER A 78 2.90 3.94 -5.65
C SER A 78 2.96 5.48 -5.66
N GLY A 79 4.04 6.01 -6.25
CA GLY A 79 4.26 7.47 -6.37
C GLY A 79 4.39 8.21 -5.04
N THR A 80 4.86 7.53 -3.99
CA THR A 80 4.90 8.11 -2.64
C THR A 80 6.18 8.91 -2.36
N HIS A 81 6.07 9.83 -1.39
CA HIS A 81 7.17 10.65 -0.88
C HIS A 81 7.44 10.36 0.60
N ILE A 82 8.59 10.83 1.11
CA ILE A 82 8.99 10.61 2.51
C ILE A 82 7.93 11.07 3.53
N SER A 83 7.19 12.15 3.23
CA SER A 83 6.14 12.67 4.11
C SER A 83 4.92 11.73 4.21
N GLU A 84 4.58 11.03 3.14
CA GLU A 84 3.51 10.04 3.13
C GLU A 84 3.94 8.74 3.81
N ILE A 85 5.17 8.30 3.55
CA ILE A 85 5.79 7.18 4.28
C ILE A 85 5.82 7.46 5.78
N ARG A 86 6.15 8.69 6.19
CA ARG A 86 6.10 9.10 7.61
C ARG A 86 4.69 8.95 8.19
N ARG A 87 3.65 9.45 7.51
CA ARG A 87 2.27 9.33 7.98
C ARG A 87 1.81 7.88 8.09
N LEU A 88 2.15 7.05 7.10
CA LEU A 88 1.83 5.64 7.13
C LEU A 88 2.59 4.90 8.24
N PHE A 89 3.85 5.30 8.50
CA PHE A 89 4.62 4.80 9.64
C PHE A 89 3.94 5.14 10.97
N ASP A 90 3.43 6.36 11.14
CA ASP A 90 2.72 6.74 12.37
C ASP A 90 1.48 5.85 12.58
N ILE A 91 0.70 5.55 11.53
CA ILE A 91 -0.44 4.60 11.59
C ILE A 91 0.00 3.18 11.95
N VAL A 92 1.14 2.72 11.42
CA VAL A 92 1.70 1.41 11.73
C VAL A 92 2.20 1.34 13.18
N ALA A 93 2.81 2.42 13.66
CA ALA A 93 3.31 2.53 15.03
C ALA A 93 2.18 2.49 16.07
N ASP A 94 0.98 2.97 15.70
CA ASP A 94 -0.22 2.90 16.53
C ASP A 94 -0.86 1.49 16.58
N ASN A 95 -0.44 0.55 15.72
CA ASN A 95 -0.92 -0.83 15.75
C ASN A 95 -0.04 -1.70 16.67
N PRO A 96 -0.53 -2.15 17.85
CA PRO A 96 0.26 -2.90 18.82
C PRO A 96 0.64 -4.32 18.35
N ALA A 97 0.01 -4.85 17.30
CA ALA A 97 0.37 -6.15 16.74
C ALA A 97 1.69 -6.10 15.97
N ILE A 98 2.00 -4.95 15.35
CA ILE A 98 3.19 -4.78 14.51
C ILE A 98 4.38 -4.45 15.41
N GLN A 99 5.38 -5.32 15.40
CA GLN A 99 6.59 -5.21 16.22
C GLN A 99 7.81 -4.82 15.38
N HIS A 100 7.75 -5.06 14.07
CA HIS A 100 8.86 -4.85 13.16
C HIS A 100 8.38 -4.08 11.93
N VAL A 101 9.15 -3.05 11.57
CA VAL A 101 8.93 -2.30 10.34
C VAL A 101 10.16 -2.42 9.47
N ILE A 102 9.97 -2.91 8.25
CA ILE A 102 10.97 -2.92 7.19
C ILE A 102 10.70 -1.70 6.32
N LEU A 103 11.57 -0.70 6.43
CA LEU A 103 11.45 0.54 5.69
C LEU A 103 12.31 0.49 4.43
N PHE A 104 11.67 0.56 3.27
CA PHE A 104 12.32 0.62 1.98
C PHE A 104 12.40 2.08 1.54
N LEU A 105 13.61 2.62 1.60
CA LEU A 105 13.91 3.98 1.18
C LEU A 105 14.64 3.97 -0.14
N ASP A 106 14.30 4.94 -0.97
CA ASP A 106 14.92 5.08 -2.27
C ASP A 106 15.07 6.54 -2.70
N PHE A 107 15.82 6.79 -3.78
CA PHE A 107 16.09 8.16 -4.22
C PHE A 107 14.83 8.95 -4.56
N HIS A 108 13.78 8.31 -5.10
CA HIS A 108 12.52 8.98 -5.43
C HIS A 108 11.74 9.38 -4.17
N THR A 109 11.92 8.65 -3.08
CA THR A 109 11.35 9.01 -1.77
C THR A 109 11.81 10.41 -1.30
N PHE A 110 13.03 10.80 -1.67
CA PHE A 110 13.64 12.09 -1.32
C PHE A 110 13.63 13.12 -2.46
N ALA A 111 13.17 12.73 -3.65
CA ALA A 111 13.07 13.66 -4.76
C ALA A 111 12.03 14.74 -4.45
N SER A 112 12.47 15.99 -4.52
CA SER A 112 11.65 17.17 -4.24
C SER A 112 10.43 17.22 -5.15
N ASN A 113 9.26 16.97 -4.59
CA ASN A 113 7.98 17.38 -5.17
C ASN A 113 7.28 18.24 -4.10
N PRO A 114 6.54 19.29 -4.49
CA PRO A 114 5.97 20.23 -3.54
C PRO A 114 5.14 19.47 -2.52
N GLN A 115 5.32 19.82 -1.25
CA GLN A 115 4.39 19.45 -0.19
C GLN A 115 2.96 19.55 -0.73
N PRO A 116 2.08 18.56 -0.48
CA PRO A 116 0.67 18.77 -0.76
C PRO A 116 0.30 20.07 -0.06
N SER A 117 -0.15 21.05 -0.86
CA SER A 117 -0.49 22.36 -0.37
C SER A 117 -1.46 22.19 0.81
N SER A 118 -1.48 23.14 1.74
CA SER A 118 -2.44 23.22 2.85
C SER A 118 -3.92 23.15 2.42
N THR A 119 -4.19 23.05 1.12
CA THR A 119 -5.47 22.86 0.44
C THR A 119 -5.84 21.40 0.16
N GLN A 120 -5.01 20.40 0.51
CA GLN A 120 -5.38 18.98 0.44
C GLN A 120 -6.45 18.66 1.51
N ARG A 121 -7.70 18.99 1.19
CA ARG A 121 -8.89 18.90 2.08
C ARG A 121 -9.36 17.49 2.41
N TYR A 122 -8.79 16.46 1.80
CA TYR A 122 -9.16 15.07 2.06
C TYR A 122 -8.03 14.36 2.80
N PRO A 123 -8.32 13.67 3.92
CA PRO A 123 -7.31 12.91 4.64
C PRO A 123 -6.78 11.81 3.72
N LEU A 124 -5.52 11.94 3.28
CA LEU A 124 -4.82 11.00 2.40
C LEU A 124 -4.92 9.54 2.89
N PHE A 125 -5.03 9.35 4.20
CA PHE A 125 -5.10 8.04 4.87
C PHE A 125 -6.38 7.84 5.69
N GLY A 126 -7.40 8.68 5.51
CA GLY A 126 -8.74 8.45 6.07
C GLY A 126 -8.87 8.48 7.60
N ALA A 127 -7.92 9.06 8.34
CA ALA A 127 -8.00 9.14 9.80
C ALA A 127 -8.05 10.60 10.26
N ASP A 128 -9.27 11.14 10.36
CA ASP A 128 -9.61 12.01 11.48
C ASP A 128 -11.14 11.98 11.70
N ARG A 129 -11.59 11.11 12.60
CA ARG A 129 -13.00 11.07 13.00
C ARG A 129 -13.38 12.32 13.83
N SER A 130 -12.41 12.95 14.49
CA SER A 130 -12.66 14.12 15.34
C SER A 130 -12.95 15.39 14.52
N GLN A 131 -12.38 15.51 13.31
CA GLN A 131 -12.68 16.62 12.40
C GLN A 131 -14.05 16.55 11.72
N LEU A 132 -14.73 15.39 11.77
CA LEU A 132 -16.08 15.25 11.24
C LEU A 132 -17.16 15.63 12.26
N GLU A 133 -16.85 15.56 13.56
CA GLU A 133 -17.80 15.89 14.63
C GLU A 133 -17.90 17.41 14.82
N ASP A 134 -16.80 18.16 14.67
CA ASP A 134 -16.78 19.63 14.75
C ASP A 134 -17.47 20.36 13.57
N GLN A 135 -17.92 19.63 12.55
CA GLN A 135 -18.54 20.23 11.35
C GLN A 135 -20.08 20.22 11.39
N PHE A 136 -20.68 19.62 12.43
CA PHE A 136 -22.14 19.52 12.60
C PHE A 136 -22.67 20.17 13.89
N ASP A 137 -21.84 20.92 14.62
CA ASP A 137 -22.24 21.75 15.78
C ASP A 137 -22.28 23.25 15.45
#